data_AF-A0AAF0WDY7-F1
#
_entry.id   AF-A0AAF0WDY7-F1
#
_cell.length_a   1.000
_cell.length_b   1.000
_cell.length_c   1.000
_cell.angle_alpha   90.00
_cell.angle_beta   90.00
_cell.angle_gamma   90.00
#
_symmetry.space_group_name_H-M   'P 1'
#
loop_
_entity.id
_entity.type
_entity.pdbx_description
1 polymer ?
#
loop_
_entity_poly.entity_id
_entity_poly.type
_entity_poly.pdbx_seq_one_letter_code
_entity_poly.pdbx_strand_id
1 'polypeptide(L)'
;MYCDLQTDKGYGRSFEKDPVSQSISKGKHLSVCTQNYGDADGRNKNKKRKLDSPFPDKAENSSDSSDESITTVAIEKLLSKIPKNKPFNFDVDMLAAFDKDDELCLHAVCALHRLEKCDKLPQSQGFSAIDATRGSHLAKFLTNGDPKGKLQKSVDELQQYDSKGIDECRKLARNYYRQLFQMYKKEEDPLFKEYMFKKYPKKSMS
;
A
#
# COMPACT_ATOMS: atom_id res chain seq x y z
N MET A 1 -19.02 -8.62 9.93
CA MET A 1 -19.47 -7.22 10.06
C MET A 1 -19.39 -6.60 8.68
N TYR A 2 -20.53 -6.36 8.05
CA TYR A 2 -20.61 -5.74 6.73
C TYR A 2 -20.65 -4.21 6.89
N CYS A 3 -20.00 -3.48 5.98
CA CYS A 3 -20.19 -2.03 5.88
C CYS A 3 -21.54 -1.80 5.21
N ASP A 4 -22.56 -1.51 6.01
CA ASP A 4 -23.91 -1.21 5.53
C ASP A 4 -23.94 -0.03 4.54
N LEU A 5 -24.83 -0.16 3.58
CA LEU A 5 -25.14 0.82 2.55
C LEU A 5 -25.85 2.03 3.17
N GLN A 6 -25.32 3.23 2.92
CA GLN A 6 -26.16 4.41 2.79
C GLN A 6 -26.30 4.73 1.30
N THR A 7 -27.41 4.26 0.74
CA THR A 7 -27.96 4.72 -0.52
C THR A 7 -28.87 5.91 -0.24
N ASP A 8 -28.57 7.06 -0.83
CA ASP A 8 -29.49 8.15 -1.20
C ASP A 8 -28.63 9.23 -1.89
N LYS A 9 -28.97 9.90 -3.00
CA LYS A 9 -30.09 9.91 -3.94
C LYS A 9 -29.56 10.49 -5.26
N GLY A 10 -30.32 10.29 -6.33
CA GLY A 10 -29.90 10.46 -7.72
C GLY A 10 -29.55 11.88 -8.17
N TYR A 11 -28.84 11.94 -9.29
CA TYR A 11 -29.19 12.83 -10.40
C TYR A 11 -28.85 12.11 -11.70
N GLY A 12 -29.90 11.74 -12.43
CA GLY A 12 -29.77 11.25 -13.81
C GLY A 12 -29.57 12.41 -14.76
N ARG A 13 -28.75 12.20 -15.79
CA ARG A 13 -28.82 12.91 -17.06
C ARG A 13 -28.41 11.94 -18.17
N SER A 14 -29.41 11.51 -18.92
CA SER A 14 -29.26 10.98 -20.27
C SER A 14 -29.52 12.09 -21.29
N PHE A 15 -29.25 11.79 -22.57
CA PHE A 15 -29.39 12.60 -23.79
C PHE A 15 -28.13 13.45 -24.09
N GLU A 16 -27.55 13.47 -25.28
CA GLU A 16 -27.92 12.99 -26.62
C GLU A 16 -26.63 12.96 -27.47
N LYS A 17 -26.55 12.09 -28.48
CA LYS A 17 -25.53 12.20 -29.55
C LYS A 17 -26.16 13.01 -30.69
N ASP A 18 -25.42 13.98 -31.24
CA ASP A 18 -25.28 14.21 -32.70
C ASP A 18 -24.41 15.45 -33.03
N PRO A 19 -23.92 15.61 -34.29
CA PRO A 19 -22.58 16.13 -34.60
C PRO A 19 -22.51 17.50 -35.33
N VAL A 20 -21.27 17.92 -35.66
CA VAL A 20 -20.82 18.82 -36.77
C VAL A 20 -20.48 20.31 -36.46
N SER A 21 -19.20 20.60 -36.73
CA SER A 21 -18.52 21.81 -37.27
C SER A 21 -18.37 23.15 -36.51
N GLN A 22 -17.08 23.45 -36.26
CA GLN A 22 -16.30 24.68 -36.51
C GLN A 22 -16.96 26.07 -36.36
N SER A 23 -16.39 26.88 -35.46
CA SER A 23 -15.79 28.18 -35.82
C SER A 23 -14.90 28.74 -34.69
N ILE A 24 -14.03 29.66 -35.09
CA ILE A 24 -12.76 30.09 -34.48
C ILE A 24 -12.98 31.25 -33.48
N SER A 25 -12.25 31.29 -32.36
CA SER A 25 -11.25 32.35 -32.06
C SER A 25 -10.88 32.53 -30.57
N LYS A 26 -9.56 32.68 -30.38
CA LYS A 26 -8.83 33.52 -29.39
C LYS A 26 -8.74 33.10 -27.91
N GLY A 27 -7.67 32.35 -27.62
CA GLY A 27 -6.54 32.84 -26.79
C GLY A 27 -6.70 32.88 -25.27
N LYS A 28 -5.86 32.11 -24.56
CA LYS A 28 -4.68 32.62 -23.81
C LYS A 28 -3.93 31.50 -23.08
N HIS A 29 -2.63 31.50 -23.36
CA HIS A 29 -1.48 31.16 -22.50
C HIS A 29 -1.35 29.74 -21.93
N LEU A 30 -0.64 28.92 -22.72
CA LEU A 30 0.07 27.72 -22.34
C LEU A 30 1.16 28.05 -21.29
N SER A 31 1.18 27.36 -20.15
CA SER A 31 2.32 27.33 -19.24
C SER A 31 2.88 25.91 -19.18
N VAL A 32 3.77 25.64 -20.12
CA VAL A 32 4.77 24.56 -20.01
C VAL A 32 5.93 25.12 -19.19
N CYS A 33 6.32 24.44 -18.11
CA CYS A 33 7.67 24.56 -17.60
C CYS A 33 8.27 23.17 -17.43
N THR A 34 9.25 22.92 -18.29
CA THR A 34 10.18 21.81 -18.34
C THR A 34 11.10 21.77 -17.12
N GLN A 35 11.61 20.56 -16.87
CA GLN A 35 12.62 20.20 -15.88
C GLN A 35 13.88 21.07 -15.97
N ASN A 36 14.57 21.25 -14.83
CA ASN A 36 16.02 21.39 -14.80
C ASN A 36 16.58 20.79 -13.49
N TYR A 37 17.39 19.74 -13.65
CA TYR A 37 18.41 19.34 -12.68
C TYR A 37 19.56 20.35 -12.75
N GLY A 38 20.08 20.77 -11.60
CA GLY A 38 21.26 21.61 -11.49
C GLY A 38 21.92 21.48 -10.12
N ASP A 39 23.07 20.81 -10.10
CA ASP A 39 24.05 20.77 -9.01
C ASP A 39 24.62 22.16 -8.69
N ALA A 40 24.88 22.45 -7.42
CA ALA A 40 25.87 23.44 -6.99
C ALA A 40 26.39 23.15 -5.56
N ASP A 41 27.69 22.87 -5.49
CA ASP A 41 28.54 22.83 -4.29
C ASP A 41 28.69 24.23 -3.67
N GLY A 42 28.90 24.32 -2.35
CA GLY A 42 29.03 25.59 -1.64
C GLY A 42 29.32 25.47 -0.14
N ARG A 43 30.59 25.21 0.21
CA ARG A 43 31.14 25.34 1.58
C ARG A 43 31.13 26.79 2.08
N ASN A 44 30.79 27.02 3.35
CA ASN A 44 31.32 28.17 4.10
C ASN A 44 31.65 27.82 5.57
N LYS A 45 32.81 28.27 6.04
CA LYS A 45 33.45 27.97 7.33
C LYS A 45 33.20 29.08 8.36
N ASN A 46 33.30 28.68 9.63
CA ASN A 46 33.67 29.44 10.82
C ASN A 46 32.65 30.40 11.49
N LYS A 47 32.17 29.98 12.67
CA LYS A 47 32.22 30.86 13.85
C LYS A 47 32.57 30.05 15.11
N LYS A 48 33.70 30.45 15.71
CA LYS A 48 34.39 29.85 16.85
C LYS A 48 33.96 30.58 18.12
N ARG A 49 33.54 29.86 19.16
CA ARG A 49 33.59 30.33 20.57
C ARG A 49 33.95 29.13 21.47
N LYS A 50 35.18 29.16 22.01
CA LYS A 50 35.63 28.54 23.28
C LYS A 50 34.92 29.31 24.44
N LEU A 51 34.79 28.91 25.70
CA LEU A 51 35.33 27.92 26.66
C LEU A 51 34.27 27.97 27.83
N ASP A 52 33.94 26.95 28.62
CA ASP A 52 34.67 26.40 29.77
C ASP A 52 33.79 25.32 30.44
N SER A 53 34.42 24.24 30.92
CA SER A 53 33.88 23.12 31.70
C SER A 53 33.57 23.50 33.17
N PRO A 54 32.79 22.74 33.96
CA PRO A 54 33.33 21.55 34.65
C PRO A 54 32.41 20.30 34.70
N PHE A 55 33.06 19.13 34.70
CA PHE A 55 32.52 17.80 34.97
C PHE A 55 31.90 17.68 36.38
N PRO A 56 30.91 16.80 36.54
CA PRO A 56 30.92 15.90 37.68
C PRO A 56 30.83 14.43 37.25
N ASP A 57 31.83 13.67 37.69
CA ASP A 57 31.87 12.22 37.65
C ASP A 57 30.70 11.61 38.43
N LYS A 58 29.95 10.70 37.79
CA LYS A 58 29.38 9.52 38.46
C LYS A 58 29.35 8.35 37.47
N ALA A 59 30.33 7.48 37.65
CA ALA A 59 30.32 6.12 37.16
C ALA A 59 29.24 5.29 37.87
N GLU A 60 28.97 4.13 37.27
CA GLU A 60 28.17 3.00 37.76
C GLU A 60 26.68 3.02 37.40
N ASN A 61 26.39 2.55 36.19
CA ASN A 61 25.43 1.45 36.08
C ASN A 61 26.07 0.37 35.21
N SER A 62 26.46 -0.72 35.86
CA SER A 62 26.85 -1.97 35.20
C SER A 62 25.62 -2.51 34.46
N SER A 63 25.52 -2.23 33.16
CA SER A 63 24.67 -3.03 32.29
C SER A 63 25.35 -4.37 32.09
N ASP A 64 25.00 -5.31 32.97
CA ASP A 64 25.18 -6.73 32.75
C ASP A 64 24.36 -7.10 31.49
N SER A 65 25.01 -6.96 30.34
CA SER A 65 24.52 -7.50 29.08
C SER A 65 24.84 -8.98 29.11
N SER A 66 24.03 -9.74 29.85
CA SER A 66 24.03 -11.18 29.75
C SER A 66 23.76 -11.53 28.29
N ASP A 67 24.77 -12.06 27.62
CA ASP A 67 24.67 -12.72 26.33
C ASP A 67 23.83 -13.99 26.53
N GLU A 68 22.52 -13.81 26.71
CA GLU A 68 21.54 -14.88 26.77
C GLU A 68 21.43 -15.43 25.34
N SER A 69 22.29 -16.40 25.06
CA SER A 69 22.19 -17.23 23.87
C SER A 69 20.76 -17.77 23.81
N ILE A 70 19.98 -17.30 22.84
CA ILE A 70 18.57 -17.63 22.71
C ILE A 70 18.46 -19.17 22.64
N THR A 71 18.00 -19.78 23.74
CA THR A 71 17.93 -21.25 23.82
C THR A 71 16.89 -21.78 22.85
N THR A 72 17.12 -22.96 22.28
CA THR A 72 16.19 -23.63 21.37
C THR A 72 14.80 -23.80 21.99
N VAL A 73 14.74 -24.07 23.30
CA VAL A 73 13.50 -24.16 24.08
C VAL A 73 12.73 -22.82 24.10
N ALA A 74 13.43 -21.69 24.21
CA ALA A 74 12.81 -20.37 24.13
C ALA A 74 12.23 -20.12 22.72
N ILE A 75 12.94 -20.52 21.67
CA ILE A 75 12.47 -20.42 20.27
C ILE A 75 11.21 -21.26 20.07
N GLU A 76 11.20 -22.53 20.50
CA GLU A 76 10.03 -23.42 20.38
C GLU A 76 8.81 -22.86 21.13
N LYS A 77 9.02 -22.33 22.33
CA LYS A 77 7.97 -21.68 23.12
C LYS A 77 7.43 -20.42 22.44
N LEU A 78 8.25 -19.67 21.71
CA LEU A 78 7.80 -18.53 20.89
C LEU A 78 7.03 -19.00 19.65
N LEU A 79 7.52 -20.02 18.94
CA LEU A 79 6.87 -20.59 17.75
C LEU A 79 5.51 -21.22 18.06
N SER A 80 5.36 -21.86 19.22
CA SER A 80 4.07 -22.45 19.64
C SER A 80 2.95 -21.42 19.85
N LYS A 81 3.30 -20.15 20.10
CA LYS A 81 2.34 -19.03 20.24
C LYS A 81 1.93 -18.41 18.90
N ILE A 82 2.63 -18.75 17.81
CA ILE A 82 2.28 -18.23 16.48
C ILE A 82 1.04 -18.99 15.97
N PRO A 83 -0.04 -18.29 15.59
CA PRO A 83 -1.25 -18.94 15.10
C PRO A 83 -0.98 -19.66 13.78
N LYS A 84 -0.88 -20.99 13.81
CA LYS A 84 -0.60 -21.88 12.65
C LYS A 84 -1.70 -21.90 11.57
N ASN A 85 -2.73 -21.07 11.73
CA ASN A 85 -3.96 -21.13 10.93
C ASN A 85 -4.04 -20.07 9.83
N LYS A 86 -3.04 -19.19 9.69
CA LYS A 86 -3.02 -18.11 8.70
C LYS A 86 -2.01 -18.40 7.58
N PRO A 87 -2.32 -18.14 6.30
CA PRO A 87 -1.36 -18.26 5.19
C PRO A 87 -0.07 -17.44 5.40
N PHE A 88 -0.13 -16.29 6.07
CA PHE A 88 1.02 -15.45 6.35
C PHE A 88 1.15 -15.18 7.85
N ASN A 89 2.32 -15.53 8.42
CA ASN A 89 2.62 -15.29 9.82
C ASN A 89 3.36 -13.97 10.03
N PHE A 90 4.15 -13.57 9.03
CA PHE A 90 4.91 -12.33 9.00
C PHE A 90 4.60 -11.51 7.74
N ASP A 91 4.82 -10.21 7.82
CA ASP A 91 4.65 -9.28 6.70
C ASP A 91 5.64 -9.56 5.57
N VAL A 92 6.86 -10.01 5.91
CA VAL A 92 7.88 -10.44 4.94
C VAL A 92 7.45 -11.63 4.08
N ASP A 93 6.62 -12.54 4.62
CA ASP A 93 6.09 -13.67 3.85
C ASP A 93 5.13 -13.16 2.77
N MET A 94 4.26 -12.20 3.13
CA MET A 94 3.34 -11.55 2.20
C MET A 94 4.10 -10.73 1.16
N LEU A 95 5.17 -10.03 1.56
CA LEU A 95 6.04 -9.29 0.65
C LEU A 95 6.68 -10.21 -0.39
N ALA A 96 7.19 -11.38 0.03
CA ALA A 96 7.77 -12.37 -0.87
C ALA A 96 6.73 -12.98 -1.84
N ALA A 97 5.45 -13.04 -1.43
CA ALA A 97 4.36 -13.48 -2.30
C ALA A 97 4.04 -12.45 -3.39
N PHE A 98 4.08 -11.14 -3.09
CA PHE A 98 3.88 -10.10 -4.10
C PHE A 98 4.95 -10.11 -5.20
N ASP A 99 6.16 -10.58 -4.92
CA ASP A 99 7.21 -10.70 -5.94
C ASP A 99 6.97 -11.86 -6.92
N LYS A 100 6.04 -12.79 -6.60
CA LYS A 100 5.80 -14.02 -7.36
C LYS A 100 4.41 -14.14 -7.98
N ASP A 101 3.44 -13.43 -7.42
CA ASP A 101 2.02 -13.61 -7.76
C ASP A 101 1.37 -12.28 -8.14
N ASP A 102 1.28 -12.05 -9.45
CA ASP A 102 0.72 -10.82 -10.00
C ASP A 102 -0.77 -10.67 -9.70
N GLU A 103 -1.54 -11.76 -9.71
CA GLU A 103 -2.95 -11.71 -9.32
C GLU A 103 -3.11 -11.27 -7.86
N LEU A 104 -2.22 -11.74 -6.97
CA LEU A 104 -2.21 -11.28 -5.59
C LEU A 104 -1.94 -9.77 -5.49
N CYS A 105 -1.06 -9.22 -6.33
CA CYS A 105 -0.83 -7.79 -6.42
C CYS A 105 -2.08 -7.02 -6.88
N LEU A 106 -2.83 -7.56 -7.86
CA LEU A 106 -4.11 -6.99 -8.30
C LEU A 106 -5.13 -6.98 -7.14
N HIS A 107 -5.25 -8.09 -6.41
CA HIS A 107 -6.11 -8.19 -5.24
C HIS A 107 -5.73 -7.20 -4.13
N ALA A 108 -4.43 -6.97 -3.92
CA ALA A 108 -3.91 -6.01 -2.95
C ALA A 108 -4.27 -4.56 -3.30
N VAL A 109 -4.12 -4.16 -4.56
CA VAL A 109 -4.53 -2.84 -5.05
C VAL A 109 -6.03 -2.60 -4.84
N CYS A 110 -6.86 -3.59 -5.15
CA CYS A 110 -8.29 -3.51 -4.90
C CYS A 110 -8.61 -3.40 -3.40
N ALA A 111 -7.88 -4.11 -2.54
CA ALA A 111 -8.07 -4.03 -1.09
C ALA A 111 -7.73 -2.65 -0.52
N LEU A 112 -6.59 -2.08 -0.93
CA LEU A 112 -6.19 -0.72 -0.54
C LEU A 112 -7.24 0.32 -0.94
N HIS A 113 -7.80 0.20 -2.14
CA HIS A 113 -8.84 1.10 -2.61
C HIS A 113 -10.15 0.99 -1.80
N ARG A 114 -10.49 -0.21 -1.33
CA ARG A 114 -11.65 -0.42 -0.45
C ARG A 114 -11.46 0.19 0.93
N LEU A 115 -10.24 0.17 1.47
CA LEU A 115 -9.94 0.81 2.76
C LEU A 115 -10.10 2.33 2.72
N GLU A 116 -9.65 2.97 1.64
CA GLU A 116 -9.76 4.42 1.45
C GLU A 116 -11.21 4.92 1.52
N LYS A 117 -12.16 4.05 1.17
CA LYS A 117 -13.60 4.36 1.09
C LYS A 117 -14.41 3.80 2.25
N CYS A 118 -13.74 3.33 3.31
CA CYS A 118 -14.40 2.89 4.51
C CYS A 118 -14.50 4.05 5.51
N ASP A 119 -15.70 4.61 5.69
CA ASP A 119 -15.95 5.72 6.62
C ASP A 119 -15.60 5.41 8.10
N LYS A 120 -15.39 4.13 8.42
CA LYS A 120 -15.09 3.63 9.77
C LYS A 120 -13.60 3.48 10.03
N LEU A 121 -12.74 3.61 9.02
CA LEU A 121 -11.29 3.53 9.18
C LEU A 121 -10.70 4.92 9.42
N PRO A 122 -9.65 5.04 10.26
CA PRO A 122 -8.92 6.30 10.36
C PRO A 122 -8.44 6.74 8.98
N GLN A 123 -8.54 8.04 8.69
CA GLN A 123 -8.24 8.69 7.40
C GLN A 123 -6.84 8.38 6.83
N SER A 124 -5.97 7.69 7.57
CA SER A 124 -4.61 7.32 7.18
C SER A 124 -4.49 5.93 6.53
N GLN A 125 -5.58 5.22 6.28
CA GLN A 125 -5.53 3.90 5.63
C GLN A 125 -6.03 3.97 4.18
N GLY A 126 -5.13 3.68 3.25
CA GLY A 126 -5.43 3.54 1.82
C GLY A 126 -4.16 3.82 1.03
N PHE A 127 -4.31 4.36 -0.17
CA PHE A 127 -3.19 4.94 -0.88
C PHE A 127 -2.75 6.26 -0.24
N SER A 128 -1.44 6.53 -0.29
CA SER A 128 -0.92 7.88 -0.01
C SER A 128 -1.41 8.87 -1.06
N ALA A 129 -1.35 10.17 -0.76
CA ALA A 129 -1.75 11.22 -1.71
C ALA A 129 -1.06 11.12 -3.09
N ILE A 130 0.18 10.63 -3.11
CA ILE A 130 0.97 10.47 -4.34
C ILE A 130 0.44 9.30 -5.18
N ASP A 131 0.11 8.18 -4.52
CA ASP A 131 -0.32 6.97 -5.19
C ASP A 131 -1.84 6.93 -5.41
N ALA A 132 -2.62 7.78 -4.74
CA ALA A 132 -4.08 7.72 -4.70
C ALA A 132 -4.70 7.79 -6.10
N THR A 133 -4.23 8.69 -6.97
CA THR A 133 -4.74 8.82 -8.33
C THR A 133 -4.49 7.53 -9.13
N ARG A 134 -3.24 7.04 -9.11
CA ARG A 134 -2.84 5.88 -9.91
C ARG A 134 -3.43 4.57 -9.38
N GLY A 135 -3.33 4.36 -8.07
CA GLY A 135 -3.88 3.20 -7.36
C GLY A 135 -5.40 3.12 -7.49
N SER A 136 -6.11 4.26 -7.36
CA SER A 136 -7.56 4.31 -7.58
C SER A 136 -7.95 4.02 -9.04
N HIS A 137 -7.17 4.51 -10.01
CA HIS A 137 -7.44 4.24 -11.43
C HIS A 137 -7.32 2.75 -11.75
N LEU A 138 -6.21 2.13 -11.30
CA LEU A 138 -6.00 0.70 -11.44
C LEU A 138 -7.10 -0.10 -10.73
N ALA A 139 -7.41 0.21 -9.48
CA ALA A 139 -8.45 -0.48 -8.73
C ALA A 139 -9.82 -0.40 -9.42
N LYS A 140 -10.22 0.79 -9.91
CA LYS A 140 -11.48 0.96 -10.66
C LYS A 140 -11.51 0.14 -11.93
N PHE A 141 -10.42 0.08 -12.68
CA PHE A 141 -10.35 -0.79 -13.86
C PHE A 141 -10.52 -2.26 -13.46
N LEU A 142 -9.78 -2.70 -12.45
CA LEU A 142 -9.76 -4.07 -11.96
C LEU A 142 -11.11 -4.57 -11.44
N THR A 143 -11.93 -3.68 -10.88
CA THR A 143 -13.27 -3.99 -10.35
C THR A 143 -14.40 -3.62 -11.31
N ASN A 144 -14.10 -3.25 -12.56
CA ASN A 144 -15.06 -2.77 -13.55
C ASN A 144 -15.92 -1.58 -13.04
N GLY A 145 -15.30 -0.71 -12.26
CA GLY A 145 -15.90 0.51 -11.71
C GLY A 145 -16.53 0.35 -10.33
N ASP A 146 -16.71 -0.87 -9.82
CA ASP A 146 -17.29 -1.10 -8.48
C ASP A 146 -16.24 -0.85 -7.39
N PRO A 147 -16.37 0.22 -6.58
CA PRO A 147 -15.37 0.56 -5.57
C PRO A 147 -15.29 -0.43 -4.41
N LYS A 148 -16.31 -1.26 -4.18
CA LYS A 148 -16.36 -2.29 -3.12
C LYS A 148 -16.30 -3.70 -3.70
N GLY A 149 -16.23 -3.82 -5.02
CA GLY A 149 -16.29 -5.08 -5.74
C GLY A 149 -15.06 -5.97 -5.57
N LYS A 150 -15.25 -7.24 -5.95
CA LYS A 150 -14.16 -8.19 -6.13
C LYS A 150 -13.39 -7.90 -7.42
N LEU A 151 -12.19 -8.49 -7.55
CA LEU A 151 -11.42 -8.46 -8.79
C LEU A 151 -12.25 -9.10 -9.92
N GLN A 152 -12.46 -8.35 -11.00
CA GLN A 152 -13.19 -8.79 -12.20
C GLN A 152 -12.30 -8.89 -13.43
N LYS A 153 -11.15 -8.21 -13.44
CA LYS A 153 -10.20 -8.22 -14.53
C LYS A 153 -9.03 -9.15 -14.27
N SER A 154 -8.60 -9.86 -15.31
CA SER A 154 -7.40 -10.71 -15.26
C SER A 154 -6.11 -9.90 -15.40
N VAL A 155 -4.99 -10.57 -15.16
CA VAL A 155 -3.65 -10.04 -15.39
C VAL A 155 -3.47 -9.66 -16.87
N ASP A 156 -3.93 -10.52 -17.79
CA ASP A 156 -3.83 -10.29 -19.24
C ASP A 156 -4.67 -9.09 -19.70
N GLU A 157 -5.90 -8.95 -19.18
CA GLU A 157 -6.75 -7.81 -19.50
C GLU A 157 -6.12 -6.50 -19.00
N LEU A 158 -5.49 -6.51 -17.82
CA LEU A 158 -4.75 -5.35 -17.33
C LEU A 158 -3.55 -5.04 -18.22
N GLN A 159 -2.77 -6.04 -18.62
CA GLN A 159 -1.59 -5.85 -19.46
C GLN A 159 -1.93 -5.27 -20.84
N GLN A 160 -3.06 -5.68 -21.41
CA GLN A 160 -3.56 -5.15 -22.68
C GLN A 160 -4.07 -3.71 -22.54
N TYR A 161 -4.75 -3.41 -21.44
CA TYR A 161 -5.24 -2.06 -21.15
C TYR A 161 -4.11 -1.08 -20.83
N ASP A 162 -3.13 -1.54 -20.06
CA ASP A 162 -2.02 -0.76 -19.56
C ASP A 162 -0.77 -1.64 -19.47
N SER A 163 0.15 -1.43 -20.41
CA SER A 163 1.40 -2.22 -20.50
C SER A 163 2.28 -2.18 -19.23
N LYS A 164 2.08 -1.20 -18.34
CA LYS A 164 2.78 -1.07 -17.05
C LYS A 164 1.87 -1.37 -15.85
N GLY A 165 0.63 -1.78 -16.09
CA GLY A 165 -0.37 -1.99 -15.05
C GLY A 165 0.07 -3.02 -14.03
N ILE A 166 0.65 -4.14 -14.48
CA ILE A 166 1.15 -5.20 -13.59
C ILE A 166 2.30 -4.68 -12.73
N ASP A 167 3.29 -4.03 -13.32
CA ASP A 167 4.45 -3.49 -12.60
C ASP A 167 4.04 -2.45 -11.55
N GLU A 168 3.10 -1.57 -11.89
CA GLU A 168 2.55 -0.59 -10.94
C GLU A 168 1.74 -1.28 -9.83
N CYS A 169 0.94 -2.30 -10.14
CA CYS A 169 0.25 -3.11 -9.13
C CYS A 169 1.23 -3.77 -8.17
N ARG A 170 2.31 -4.36 -8.69
CA ARG A 170 3.36 -4.99 -7.89
C ARG A 170 4.07 -3.97 -7.01
N LYS A 171 4.47 -2.83 -7.58
CA LYS A 171 5.10 -1.72 -6.84
C LYS A 171 4.22 -1.21 -5.70
N LEU A 172 2.93 -0.98 -5.97
CA LEU A 172 1.97 -0.58 -4.93
C LEU A 172 1.86 -1.66 -3.85
N ALA A 173 1.63 -2.92 -4.22
CA ALA A 173 1.53 -4.01 -3.25
C ALA A 173 2.78 -4.11 -2.34
N ARG A 174 3.98 -3.94 -2.91
CA ARG A 174 5.24 -3.89 -2.15
C ARG A 174 5.37 -2.67 -1.26
N ASN A 175 4.93 -1.48 -1.70
CA ASN A 175 5.04 -0.27 -0.90
C ASN A 175 4.09 -0.29 0.31
N TYR A 176 2.92 -0.92 0.16
CA TYR A 176 1.88 -0.97 1.18
C TYR A 176 1.81 -2.32 1.94
N TYR A 177 2.79 -3.21 1.79
CA TYR A 177 2.75 -4.57 2.36
C TYR A 177 2.48 -4.60 3.87
N ARG A 178 3.06 -3.66 4.63
CA ARG A 178 2.82 -3.57 6.08
C ARG A 178 1.36 -3.24 6.41
N GLN A 179 0.77 -2.32 5.66
CA GLN A 179 -0.63 -1.95 5.83
C GLN A 179 -1.56 -3.09 5.40
N LEU A 180 -1.29 -3.70 4.26
CA LEU A 180 -2.01 -4.88 3.76
C LEU A 180 -1.97 -6.03 4.76
N PHE A 181 -0.81 -6.26 5.38
CA PHE A 181 -0.64 -7.28 6.39
C PHE A 181 -1.40 -6.97 7.69
N GLN A 182 -1.41 -5.71 8.14
CA GLN A 182 -2.20 -5.28 9.29
C GLN A 182 -3.71 -5.47 9.03
N MET A 183 -4.19 -5.04 7.87
CA MET A 183 -5.57 -5.22 7.43
C MET A 183 -5.94 -6.71 7.37
N TYR A 184 -5.06 -7.54 6.81
CA TYR A 184 -5.23 -8.99 6.78
C TYR A 184 -5.31 -9.59 8.19
N LYS A 185 -4.45 -9.16 9.12
CA LYS A 185 -4.45 -9.62 10.51
C LYS A 185 -5.74 -9.27 11.24
N LYS A 186 -6.26 -8.06 11.02
CA LYS A 186 -7.49 -7.53 11.61
C LYS A 186 -8.77 -7.97 10.88
N GLU A 187 -8.63 -8.65 9.74
CA GLU A 187 -9.74 -9.10 8.90
C GLU A 187 -10.63 -7.95 8.37
N GLU A 188 -10.01 -6.79 8.12
CA GLU A 188 -10.69 -5.57 7.67
C GLU A 188 -11.22 -5.68 6.22
N ASP A 189 -10.63 -6.54 5.39
CA ASP A 189 -11.06 -6.79 4.01
C ASP A 189 -11.40 -8.28 3.77
N PRO A 190 -12.70 -8.64 3.74
CA PRO A 190 -13.14 -10.01 3.55
C PRO A 190 -12.73 -10.61 2.21
N LEU A 191 -12.73 -9.82 1.13
CA LEU A 191 -12.43 -10.30 -0.23
C LEU A 191 -10.95 -10.65 -0.38
N PHE A 192 -10.08 -9.82 0.21
CA PHE A 192 -8.65 -10.07 0.26
C PHE A 192 -8.35 -11.29 1.12
N LYS A 193 -9.00 -11.39 2.29
CA LYS A 193 -8.88 -12.56 3.16
C LYS A 193 -9.29 -13.85 2.43
N GLU A 194 -10.45 -13.86 1.78
CA GLU A 194 -10.97 -15.02 1.05
C GLU A 194 -10.00 -15.49 -0.04
N TYR A 195 -9.48 -14.55 -0.84
CA TYR A 195 -8.49 -14.87 -1.88
C TYR A 195 -7.25 -15.54 -1.30
N MET A 196 -6.71 -14.99 -0.21
CA MET A 196 -5.53 -15.54 0.45
C MET A 196 -5.75 -16.97 0.94
N PHE A 197 -6.88 -17.26 1.57
CA PHE A 197 -7.18 -18.62 2.04
C PHE A 197 -7.40 -19.61 0.91
N LYS A 198 -7.96 -19.15 -0.22
CA LYS A 198 -8.17 -20.01 -1.40
C LYS A 198 -6.85 -20.34 -2.11
N LYS A 199 -5.99 -19.33 -2.32
CA LYS A 199 -4.77 -19.48 -3.13
C LYS A 199 -3.58 -20.00 -2.35
N TYR A 200 -3.51 -19.74 -1.05
CA TYR A 200 -2.44 -20.18 -0.16
C TYR A 200 -2.99 -21.13 0.91
N PRO A 201 -3.49 -22.32 0.51
CA PRO A 201 -3.95 -23.31 1.47
C PRO A 201 -2.80 -23.80 2.34
N LYS A 202 -3.10 -24.22 3.56
CA LYS A 202 -2.10 -24.75 4.48
C LYS A 202 -1.43 -25.97 3.84
N LYS A 203 -0.10 -26.02 3.85
CA LYS A 203 0.61 -27.30 3.75
C LYS A 203 0.35 -28.03 5.07
N SER A 204 -0.50 -29.05 5.05
CA SER A 204 -0.54 -30.00 6.16
C SER A 204 0.86 -30.60 6.27
N MET A 205 1.54 -30.40 7.39
CA MET A 205 2.71 -31.20 7.70
C MET A 205 2.22 -32.62 7.93
N SER A 206 2.42 -33.47 6.92
CA SER A 206 2.33 -34.93 7.07
C SER A 206 3.61 -35.46 7.68
#